data_AF-A0A520J0M3-F1
#
_entry.id   AF-A0A520J0M3-F1
#
_cell.length_a   1.000
_cell.length_b   1.000
_cell.length_c   1.000
_cell.angle_alpha   90.00
_cell.angle_beta   90.00
_cell.angle_gamma   90.00
#
_symmetry.space_group_name_H-M   'P 1'
#
loop_
_entity.id
_entity.type
_entity.pdbx_description
1 polymer ?
#
loop_
_entity_poly.entity_id
_entity_poly.type
_entity_poly.pdbx_seq_one_letter_code
_entity_poly.pdbx_strand_id
1 'polypeptide(L)'
;MKKLTCLYVLILIFGVKASATPSIFVNQVAYNSIGSKQAVVKLDTKNQSGTFTLINANQQIVYRGNLSTPLQVKDWDDKSWFAKADFTTFQTAGTYRVKITAANKTITSATFTIGPQALVKSTLPALLHYFRNQRANTPQELEADQHMLLYGSDKRVDIRGGWADASGDISKYFSHLAYTNVMSPQQIPLVTWSLIQADEAMPKLLQSLNLKDSVQEEAIWGADYLMRSLSKEDYFYMTVFS
;
A
#
# COMPACT_ATOMS: atom_id res chain seq x y z
N MET A 1 -14.13 57.25 -33.42
CA MET A 1 -14.49 55.81 -33.33
C MET A 1 -13.76 55.19 -32.15
N LYS A 2 -14.53 54.56 -31.26
CA LYS A 2 -14.21 53.55 -30.21
C LYS A 2 -13.15 53.90 -29.13
N LYS A 3 -13.66 54.30 -27.95
CA LYS A 3 -12.96 54.23 -26.65
C LYS A 3 -12.89 52.75 -26.22
N LEU A 4 -11.70 52.26 -25.87
CA LEU A 4 -11.50 50.92 -25.32
C LEU A 4 -11.52 51.02 -23.78
N THR A 5 -12.62 50.59 -23.17
CA THR A 5 -12.75 50.53 -21.70
C THR A 5 -12.22 49.17 -21.24
N CYS A 6 -11.09 49.14 -20.55
CA CYS A 6 -10.51 47.92 -20.00
C CYS A 6 -11.19 47.62 -18.65
N LEU A 7 -12.00 46.56 -18.61
CA LEU A 7 -12.70 46.12 -17.41
C LEU A 7 -11.78 45.19 -16.61
N TYR A 8 -11.26 45.67 -15.47
CA TYR A 8 -10.52 44.82 -14.53
C TYR A 8 -11.52 44.01 -13.68
N VAL A 9 -11.58 42.71 -13.93
CA VAL A 9 -12.30 41.76 -13.06
C VAL A 9 -11.34 41.34 -11.95
N LEU A 10 -11.60 41.82 -10.73
CA LEU A 10 -10.86 41.41 -9.54
C LEU A 10 -11.41 40.06 -9.05
N ILE A 11 -10.73 38.96 -9.36
CA ILE A 11 -11.08 37.63 -8.84
C ILE A 11 -10.53 37.54 -7.40
N LEU A 12 -11.43 37.68 -6.43
CA LEU A 12 -11.16 37.39 -5.02
C LEU A 12 -11.04 35.87 -4.83
N ILE A 13 -9.81 35.37 -4.82
CA ILE A 13 -9.50 34.00 -4.41
C ILE A 13 -9.60 33.95 -2.88
N PHE A 14 -10.76 33.53 -2.37
CA PHE A 14 -10.85 33.08 -0.99
C PHE A 14 -10.04 31.79 -0.85
N GLY A 15 -8.84 31.91 -0.31
CA GLY A 15 -8.04 30.76 0.09
C GLY A 15 -8.79 30.00 1.19
N VAL A 16 -9.45 28.89 0.82
CA VAL A 16 -9.94 27.92 1.78
C VAL A 16 -8.71 27.31 2.45
N LYS A 17 -8.36 27.79 3.64
CA LYS A 17 -7.42 27.08 4.51
C LYS A 17 -8.13 25.85 5.05
N ALA A 18 -8.14 24.77 4.26
CA ALA A 18 -8.41 23.44 4.76
C ALA A 18 -7.20 23.00 5.58
N SER A 19 -7.21 23.33 6.88
CA SER A 19 -6.25 22.77 7.84
C SER A 19 -6.98 21.78 8.71
N ALA A 20 -7.11 20.56 8.22
CA ALA A 20 -7.43 19.41 9.05
C ALA A 20 -6.20 18.50 9.03
N THR A 21 -5.13 18.92 9.70
CA THR A 21 -4.07 17.97 10.05
C THR A 21 -4.74 16.86 10.86
N PRO A 22 -4.81 15.62 10.35
CA PRO A 22 -5.58 14.58 11.01
C PRO A 22 -5.02 14.35 12.41
N SER A 23 -5.86 14.58 13.42
CA SER A 23 -5.52 14.32 14.82
C SER A 23 -5.74 12.86 15.22
N ILE A 24 -6.37 12.05 14.35
CA ILE A 24 -6.63 10.62 14.57
C ILE A 24 -6.25 9.84 13.31
N PHE A 25 -5.21 9.03 13.41
CA PHE A 25 -4.71 8.14 12.37
C PHE A 25 -5.26 6.74 12.57
N VAL A 26 -5.90 6.21 11.54
CA VAL A 26 -6.47 4.85 11.49
C VAL A 26 -5.95 4.16 10.23
N ASN A 27 -5.99 2.84 10.19
CA ASN A 27 -5.91 2.12 8.92
C ASN A 27 -7.13 2.53 8.08
N GLN A 28 -6.88 3.20 6.95
CA GLN A 28 -7.93 3.78 6.11
C GLN A 28 -8.65 2.75 5.23
N VAL A 29 -8.17 1.50 5.21
CA VAL A 29 -8.80 0.41 4.47
C VAL A 29 -9.68 -0.39 5.41
N ALA A 30 -9.06 -1.18 6.30
CA ALA A 30 -9.78 -2.08 7.17
C ALA A 30 -8.95 -2.57 8.36
N TYR A 31 -9.65 -3.18 9.31
CA TYR A 31 -9.09 -4.03 10.34
C TYR A 31 -9.76 -5.40 10.31
N ASN A 32 -9.01 -6.45 10.64
CA ASN A 32 -9.59 -7.78 10.82
C ASN A 32 -10.37 -7.86 12.15
N SER A 33 -11.56 -8.48 12.14
CA SER A 33 -12.39 -8.68 13.34
C SER A 33 -11.57 -9.31 14.47
N ILE A 34 -10.85 -10.38 14.17
CA ILE A 34 -9.88 -11.02 15.07
C ILE A 34 -8.48 -10.55 14.66
N GLY A 35 -7.83 -9.81 15.56
CA GLY A 35 -6.53 -9.17 15.31
C GLY A 35 -6.42 -7.83 16.04
N SER A 36 -5.20 -7.31 16.13
CA SER A 36 -4.92 -6.03 16.79
C SER A 36 -5.55 -4.85 16.04
N LYS A 37 -6.16 -3.93 16.79
CA LYS A 37 -6.88 -2.77 16.22
C LYS A 37 -6.62 -1.54 17.05
N GLN A 38 -5.91 -0.60 16.47
CA GLN A 38 -5.47 0.61 17.14
C GLN A 38 -5.58 1.81 16.20
N ALA A 39 -5.93 2.96 16.78
CA ALA A 39 -5.73 4.26 16.18
C ALA A 39 -4.64 5.02 16.95
N VAL A 40 -3.91 5.90 16.25
CA VAL A 40 -2.94 6.81 16.86
C VAL A 40 -3.55 8.20 16.89
N VAL A 41 -3.48 8.85 18.05
CA VAL A 41 -4.07 10.16 18.29
C VAL A 41 -2.96 11.16 18.53
N LYS A 42 -2.91 12.22 17.72
CA LYS A 42 -2.03 13.37 17.92
C LYS A 42 -2.69 14.36 18.88
N LEU A 43 -1.96 14.72 19.93
CA LEU A 43 -2.39 15.56 21.04
C LEU A 43 -1.40 16.72 21.22
N ASP A 44 -1.88 17.86 21.69
CA ASP A 44 -1.05 19.06 21.90
C ASP A 44 -0.37 19.07 23.27
N THR A 45 -0.80 18.22 24.21
CA THR A 45 -0.25 18.21 25.58
C THR A 45 -0.13 16.79 26.15
N LYS A 46 0.87 16.59 27.02
CA LYS A 46 1.13 15.33 27.73
C LYS A 46 -0.01 14.89 28.65
N ASN A 47 -0.67 15.85 29.29
CA ASN A 47 -1.62 15.60 30.38
C ASN A 47 -3.05 15.40 29.92
N GLN A 48 -3.28 15.19 28.62
CA GLN A 48 -4.61 14.96 28.09
C GLN A 48 -5.00 13.49 28.32
N SER A 49 -5.48 13.19 29.53
CA SER A 49 -6.28 11.98 29.77
C SER A 49 -7.55 12.11 28.93
N GLY A 50 -7.79 11.12 28.08
CA GLY A 50 -8.89 11.16 27.13
C GLY A 50 -9.56 9.80 27.00
N THR A 51 -10.86 9.83 26.76
CA THR A 51 -11.61 8.67 26.28
C THR A 51 -11.77 8.78 24.78
N PHE A 52 -11.91 7.63 24.13
CA PHE A 52 -12.34 7.56 22.75
C PHE A 52 -13.58 6.68 22.65
N THR A 53 -14.29 6.86 21.56
CA THR A 53 -15.46 6.06 21.22
C THR A 53 -15.33 5.54 19.80
N LEU A 54 -15.82 4.32 19.55
CA LEU A 54 -16.15 3.91 18.19
C LEU A 54 -17.60 4.25 17.92
N ILE A 55 -17.83 4.92 16.80
CA ILE A 55 -19.17 5.20 16.29
C ILE A 55 -19.39 4.40 15.01
N ASN A 56 -20.58 3.83 14.86
CA ASN A 56 -20.98 3.13 13.64
C ASN A 56 -21.48 4.13 12.57
N ALA A 57 -21.88 3.61 11.40
CA ALA A 57 -22.44 4.42 10.30
C ALA A 57 -23.68 5.25 10.71
N ASN A 58 -24.45 4.81 11.71
CA ASN A 58 -25.62 5.50 12.24
C ASN A 58 -25.27 6.52 13.35
N GLN A 59 -23.98 6.86 13.53
CA GLN A 59 -23.46 7.74 14.58
C GLN A 59 -23.69 7.22 16.02
N GLN A 60 -24.03 5.94 16.18
CA GLN A 60 -24.23 5.32 17.48
C GLN A 60 -22.89 4.90 18.07
N ILE A 61 -22.69 5.19 19.36
CA ILE A 61 -21.50 4.74 20.09
C ILE A 61 -21.64 3.24 20.36
N VAL A 62 -20.76 2.44 19.77
CA VAL A 62 -20.74 0.98 19.89
C VAL A 62 -19.61 0.46 20.77
N TYR A 63 -18.64 1.31 21.09
CA TYR A 63 -17.52 0.99 21.97
C TYR A 63 -16.99 2.25 22.65
N ARG A 64 -16.49 2.11 23.88
CA ARG A 64 -15.78 3.16 24.61
C ARG A 64 -14.47 2.60 25.15
N GLY A 65 -13.41 3.39 25.09
CA GLY A 65 -12.11 3.03 25.64
C GLY A 65 -11.34 4.24 26.14
N ASN A 66 -10.26 3.98 26.86
CA ASN A 66 -9.33 5.02 27.31
C ASN A 66 -8.18 5.15 26.32
N LEU A 67 -7.69 6.36 26.12
CA LEU A 67 -6.41 6.58 25.45
C LEU A 67 -5.29 6.07 26.35
N SER A 68 -4.24 5.51 25.74
CA SER A 68 -3.00 5.19 26.45
C SER A 68 -2.34 6.46 26.97
N THR A 69 -1.37 6.31 27.89
CA THR A 69 -0.47 7.40 28.26
C THR A 69 0.16 8.01 27.01
N PRO A 70 0.05 9.34 26.81
CA PRO A 70 0.67 10.00 25.68
C PRO A 70 2.19 9.92 25.74
N LEU A 71 2.81 9.63 24.60
CA LEU A 71 4.26 9.57 24.40
C LEU A 71 4.68 10.59 23.36
N GLN A 72 5.92 11.07 23.45
CA GLN A 72 6.48 12.00 22.49
C GLN A 72 7.52 11.30 21.62
N VAL A 73 7.49 11.55 20.32
CA VAL A 73 8.55 11.17 19.38
C VAL A 73 9.22 12.46 18.93
N LYS A 74 10.24 12.88 19.68
CA LYS A 74 10.83 14.22 19.57
C LYS A 74 11.38 14.52 18.17
N ASP A 75 12.00 13.54 17.54
CA ASP A 75 12.59 13.70 16.21
C ASP A 75 11.55 13.80 15.08
N TRP A 76 10.27 13.54 15.37
CA TRP A 76 9.17 13.75 14.41
C TRP A 76 8.54 15.13 14.58
N ASP A 77 8.18 15.47 15.83
CA ASP A 77 7.51 16.71 16.19
C ASP A 77 7.64 16.91 17.72
N ASP A 78 8.51 17.83 18.12
CA ASP A 78 8.86 18.12 19.51
C ASP A 78 7.75 18.84 20.30
N LYS A 79 6.67 19.24 19.63
CA LYS A 79 5.50 19.89 20.24
C LYS A 79 4.32 18.94 20.40
N SER A 80 4.41 17.75 19.81
CA SER A 80 3.29 16.83 19.73
C SER A 80 3.43 15.62 20.64
N TRP A 81 2.28 15.12 21.07
CA TRP A 81 2.14 13.91 21.86
C TRP A 81 1.26 12.92 21.11
N PHE A 82 1.54 11.63 21.29
CA PHE A 82 0.85 10.55 20.61
C PHE A 82 0.29 9.56 21.63
N ALA A 83 -0.99 9.27 21.54
CA ALA A 83 -1.65 8.24 22.36
C ALA A 83 -2.31 7.19 21.47
N LYS A 84 -2.40 5.96 21.97
CA LYS A 84 -3.10 4.87 21.28
C LYS A 84 -4.54 4.78 21.77
N ALA A 85 -5.46 4.64 20.84
CA ALA A 85 -6.83 4.19 21.09
C ALA A 85 -6.92 2.72 20.68
N ASP A 86 -6.88 1.81 21.66
CA ASP A 86 -6.92 0.36 21.42
C ASP A 86 -8.34 -0.19 21.55
N PHE A 87 -8.85 -0.70 20.44
CA PHE A 87 -10.17 -1.33 20.33
C PHE A 87 -10.06 -2.76 19.79
N THR A 88 -8.95 -3.43 20.10
CA THR A 88 -8.67 -4.82 19.70
C THR A 88 -9.77 -5.79 20.14
N THR A 89 -10.37 -5.56 21.31
CA THR A 89 -11.44 -6.40 21.87
C THR A 89 -12.78 -6.26 21.13
N PHE A 90 -12.98 -5.20 20.35
CA PHE A 90 -14.20 -4.99 19.58
C PHE A 90 -14.17 -5.77 18.25
N GLN A 91 -14.97 -6.81 18.11
CA GLN A 91 -14.87 -7.75 16.96
C GLN A 91 -16.02 -7.65 15.95
N THR A 92 -17.05 -6.87 16.28
CA THR A 92 -18.26 -6.75 15.46
C THR A 92 -17.91 -6.17 14.09
N ALA A 93 -18.36 -6.85 13.04
CA ALA A 93 -18.14 -6.40 11.68
C ALA A 93 -19.03 -5.19 11.35
N GLY A 94 -18.50 -4.26 10.56
CA GLY A 94 -19.21 -3.06 10.15
C GLY A 94 -18.27 -1.92 9.78
N THR A 95 -18.86 -0.75 9.57
CA THR A 95 -18.15 0.48 9.22
C THR A 95 -18.15 1.44 10.41
N TYR A 96 -16.97 1.96 10.74
CA TYR A 96 -16.75 2.70 11.98
C TYR A 96 -15.87 3.93 11.76
N ARG A 97 -15.93 4.83 12.75
CA ARG A 97 -14.98 5.91 12.94
C ARG A 97 -14.56 5.96 14.41
N VAL A 98 -13.33 6.38 14.68
CA VAL A 98 -12.88 6.72 16.04
C VAL A 98 -13.22 8.18 16.30
N LYS A 99 -13.87 8.45 17.43
CA LYS A 99 -14.26 9.79 17.89
C LYS A 99 -13.67 10.07 19.25
N ILE A 100 -13.07 11.25 19.40
CA ILE A 100 -12.46 11.73 20.65
C ILE A 100 -13.07 13.09 20.98
N THR A 101 -13.41 13.28 22.25
CA THR A 101 -13.85 14.57 22.78
C THR A 101 -12.83 15.03 23.80
N ALA A 102 -12.13 16.13 23.49
CA ALA A 102 -11.11 16.67 24.37
C ALA A 102 -11.09 18.20 24.28
N ALA A 103 -10.96 18.89 25.43
CA ALA A 103 -10.93 20.36 25.52
C ALA A 103 -12.03 21.06 24.70
N ASN A 104 -13.28 20.59 24.81
CA ASN A 104 -14.47 21.08 24.08
C ASN A 104 -14.40 20.95 22.53
N LYS A 105 -13.42 20.22 22.00
CA LYS A 105 -13.36 19.86 20.58
C LYS A 105 -13.68 18.38 20.41
N THR A 106 -14.51 18.10 19.41
CA THR A 106 -14.81 16.74 18.98
C THR A 106 -14.13 16.51 17.64
N ILE A 107 -13.25 15.52 17.59
CA ILE A 107 -12.52 15.12 16.39
C ILE A 107 -12.90 13.68 16.05
N THR A 108 -12.98 13.38 14.75
CA THR A 108 -13.37 12.06 14.24
C THR A 108 -12.42 11.63 13.12
N SER A 109 -11.99 10.37 13.13
CA SER A 109 -11.08 9.79 12.13
C SER A 109 -11.73 9.68 10.74
N ALA A 110 -10.93 9.29 9.74
CA ALA A 110 -11.47 8.70 8.52
C ALA A 110 -12.35 7.47 8.84
N THR A 111 -13.23 7.12 7.90
CA THR A 111 -14.04 5.91 7.96
C THR A 111 -13.19 4.68 7.63
N PHE A 112 -13.44 3.57 8.34
CA PHE A 112 -12.78 2.29 8.08
C PHE A 112 -13.74 1.13 8.35
N THR A 113 -13.39 -0.06 7.84
CA THR A 113 -14.19 -1.28 8.03
C THR A 113 -13.54 -2.21 9.05
N ILE A 114 -14.33 -2.86 9.89
CA ILE A 114 -13.91 -4.04 10.65
C ILE A 114 -14.64 -5.24 10.09
N GLY A 115 -13.95 -6.35 9.85
CA GLY A 115 -14.59 -7.57 9.37
C GLY A 115 -13.65 -8.78 9.30
N PRO A 116 -14.18 -9.99 9.11
CA PRO A 116 -13.37 -11.20 8.98
C PRO A 116 -12.52 -11.15 7.71
N GLN A 117 -11.19 -11.14 7.88
CA GLN A 117 -10.20 -11.04 6.80
C GLN A 117 -10.40 -9.79 5.91
N ALA A 118 -10.93 -8.71 6.47
CA ALA A 118 -11.35 -7.52 5.73
C ALA A 118 -10.22 -6.83 4.94
N LEU A 119 -8.97 -6.89 5.43
CA LEU A 119 -7.83 -6.34 4.70
C LEU A 119 -7.61 -7.07 3.37
N VAL A 120 -7.38 -8.39 3.42
CA VAL A 120 -7.11 -9.21 2.22
C VAL A 120 -8.27 -9.13 1.24
N LYS A 121 -9.52 -9.24 1.74
CA LYS A 121 -10.71 -9.15 0.88
C LYS A 121 -10.84 -7.81 0.15
N SER A 122 -10.40 -6.72 0.79
CA SER A 122 -10.47 -5.38 0.21
C SER A 122 -9.29 -5.07 -0.72
N THR A 123 -8.11 -5.64 -0.49
CA THR A 123 -6.88 -5.21 -1.19
C THR A 123 -6.37 -6.19 -2.25
N LEU A 124 -6.57 -7.49 -2.07
CA LEU A 124 -5.99 -8.50 -2.96
C LEU A 124 -6.45 -8.38 -4.43
N PRO A 125 -7.74 -8.11 -4.76
CA PRO A 125 -8.14 -7.89 -6.15
C PRO A 125 -7.39 -6.73 -6.82
N ALA A 126 -7.22 -5.62 -6.12
CA ALA A 126 -6.53 -4.44 -6.64
C ALA A 126 -5.02 -4.70 -6.81
N LEU A 127 -4.41 -5.45 -5.87
CA LEU A 127 -3.00 -5.85 -5.96
C LEU A 127 -2.74 -6.75 -7.18
N LEU A 128 -3.61 -7.74 -7.43
CA LEU A 128 -3.49 -8.60 -8.61
C LEU A 128 -3.69 -7.81 -9.91
N HIS A 129 -4.66 -6.90 -9.92
CA HIS A 129 -4.85 -5.99 -11.05
C HIS A 129 -3.60 -5.13 -11.30
N TYR A 130 -2.96 -4.62 -10.24
CA TYR A 130 -1.71 -3.88 -10.37
C TYR A 130 -0.62 -4.72 -11.03
N PHE A 131 -0.30 -5.91 -10.52
CA PHE A 131 0.75 -6.76 -11.12
C PHE A 131 0.45 -7.13 -12.57
N ARG A 132 -0.81 -7.47 -12.88
CA ARG A 132 -1.21 -7.77 -14.27
C ARG A 132 -0.94 -6.60 -15.23
N ASN A 133 -1.13 -5.36 -14.78
CA ASN A 133 -0.85 -4.14 -15.56
C ASN A 133 0.62 -3.69 -15.50
N GLN A 134 1.47 -4.36 -14.73
CA GLN A 134 2.91 -4.12 -14.72
C GLN A 134 3.69 -5.23 -15.44
N ARG A 135 3.00 -6.20 -16.05
CA ARG A 135 3.66 -7.24 -16.85
C ARG A 135 4.45 -6.56 -17.98
N ALA A 136 5.72 -6.94 -18.13
CA ALA A 136 6.56 -6.51 -19.24
C ALA A 136 6.18 -7.28 -20.50
N ASN A 137 5.07 -6.87 -21.12
CA ASN A 137 4.42 -7.56 -22.23
C ASN A 137 3.85 -6.64 -23.30
N THR A 138 4.22 -5.36 -23.30
CA THR A 138 3.96 -4.50 -24.45
C THR A 138 4.72 -5.03 -25.67
N PRO A 139 4.24 -4.75 -26.90
CA PRO A 139 4.95 -5.20 -28.11
C PRO A 139 6.42 -4.78 -28.15
N GLN A 140 6.74 -3.59 -27.64
CA GLN A 140 8.09 -3.05 -27.58
C GLN A 140 8.98 -3.80 -26.57
N GLU A 141 8.46 -4.07 -25.37
CA GLU A 141 9.18 -4.88 -24.37
C GLU A 141 9.42 -6.30 -24.88
N LEU A 142 8.39 -6.93 -25.47
CA LEU A 142 8.52 -8.29 -26.01
C LEU A 142 9.55 -8.38 -27.15
N GLU A 143 9.57 -7.38 -28.04
CA GLU A 143 10.52 -7.31 -29.15
C GLU A 143 11.95 -7.05 -28.68
N ALA A 144 12.14 -6.20 -27.66
CA ALA A 144 13.45 -5.96 -27.08
C ALA A 144 13.97 -7.18 -26.30
N ASP A 145 13.12 -7.78 -25.48
CA ASP A 145 13.51 -8.83 -24.54
C ASP A 145 13.69 -10.20 -25.19
N GLN A 146 13.14 -10.47 -26.38
CA GLN A 146 13.38 -11.74 -27.07
C GLN A 146 14.83 -11.90 -27.57
N HIS A 147 15.58 -10.80 -27.68
CA HIS A 147 16.92 -10.76 -28.26
C HIS A 147 17.89 -9.94 -27.42
N MET A 148 17.83 -10.04 -26.08
CA MET A 148 18.63 -9.22 -25.17
C MET A 148 20.13 -9.54 -25.29
N LEU A 149 20.97 -8.51 -25.48
CA LEU A 149 22.42 -8.67 -25.55
C LEU A 149 23.01 -8.81 -24.15
N LEU A 150 23.77 -9.87 -23.90
CA LEU A 150 24.47 -10.04 -22.63
C LEU A 150 25.67 -9.10 -22.56
N TYR A 151 25.71 -8.26 -21.53
CA TYR A 151 26.77 -7.28 -21.32
C TYR A 151 28.17 -7.93 -21.35
N GLY A 152 29.09 -7.34 -22.12
CA GLY A 152 30.45 -7.85 -22.28
C GLY A 152 30.58 -9.06 -23.21
N SER A 153 29.55 -9.39 -24.01
CA SER A 153 29.59 -10.48 -25.00
C SER A 153 28.85 -10.13 -26.28
N ASP A 154 28.85 -11.04 -27.26
CA ASP A 154 28.04 -11.03 -28.48
C ASP A 154 26.81 -11.95 -28.40
N LYS A 155 26.62 -12.65 -27.26
CA LYS A 155 25.53 -13.60 -27.05
C LYS A 155 24.21 -12.86 -26.80
N ARG A 156 23.14 -13.37 -27.39
CA ARG A 156 21.76 -12.90 -27.15
C ARG A 156 20.91 -13.97 -26.48
N VAL A 157 19.98 -13.54 -25.63
CA VAL A 157 19.07 -14.43 -24.88
C VAL A 157 17.63 -13.94 -24.98
N ASP A 158 16.68 -14.87 -24.90
CA ASP A 158 15.26 -14.57 -24.75
C ASP A 158 14.95 -14.45 -23.26
N ILE A 159 14.60 -13.25 -22.82
CA ILE A 159 14.33 -12.91 -21.43
C ILE A 159 12.93 -12.28 -21.26
N ARG A 160 11.98 -12.60 -22.14
CA ARG A 160 10.62 -12.02 -22.12
C ARG A 160 9.82 -12.37 -20.86
N GLY A 161 8.86 -11.51 -20.54
CA GLY A 161 7.96 -11.64 -19.39
C GLY A 161 8.51 -10.98 -18.13
N GLY A 162 7.97 -11.35 -16.97
CA GLY A 162 8.23 -10.66 -15.71
C GLY A 162 7.42 -9.36 -15.58
N TRP A 163 7.84 -8.49 -14.68
CA TRP A 163 7.19 -7.20 -14.43
C TRP A 163 8.21 -6.07 -14.52
N ALA A 164 7.78 -4.91 -15.01
CA ALA A 164 8.51 -3.66 -14.84
C ALA A 164 8.72 -3.40 -13.33
N ASP A 165 9.92 -2.95 -12.96
CA ASP A 165 10.31 -2.84 -11.55
C ASP A 165 9.60 -1.70 -10.81
N ALA A 166 9.37 -0.59 -11.51
CA ALA A 166 8.80 0.59 -10.91
C ALA A 166 7.95 1.38 -11.90
N SER A 167 7.12 2.29 -11.38
CA SER A 167 6.26 3.15 -12.20
C SER A 167 7.02 4.06 -13.18
N GLY A 168 8.33 4.21 -13.01
CA GLY A 168 9.22 4.97 -13.89
C GLY A 168 10.43 4.16 -14.37
N ASP A 169 10.44 2.84 -14.16
CA ASP A 169 11.53 1.95 -14.58
C ASP A 169 10.94 0.66 -15.16
N ILE A 170 11.11 0.49 -16.47
CA ILE A 170 10.67 -0.72 -17.20
C ILE A 170 11.71 -1.85 -17.15
N SER A 171 12.86 -1.61 -16.51
CA SER A 171 13.87 -2.63 -16.23
C SER A 171 13.28 -3.75 -15.36
N LYS A 172 13.96 -4.90 -15.37
CA LYS A 172 13.51 -6.13 -14.68
C LYS A 172 14.65 -6.71 -13.86
N TYR A 173 14.37 -7.07 -12.62
CA TYR A 173 15.42 -7.45 -11.68
C TYR A 173 15.11 -8.73 -10.92
N PHE A 174 16.14 -9.57 -10.79
CA PHE A 174 16.25 -10.50 -9.68
C PHE A 174 16.66 -9.76 -8.40
N SER A 175 17.65 -8.88 -8.53
CA SER A 175 18.17 -7.97 -7.50
C SER A 175 18.92 -6.82 -8.19
N HIS A 176 19.28 -5.79 -7.41
CA HIS A 176 20.31 -4.81 -7.73
C HIS A 176 21.12 -4.47 -6.45
N LEU A 177 21.90 -3.38 -6.47
CA LEU A 177 22.76 -2.93 -5.35
C LEU A 177 23.81 -3.95 -4.87
N ALA A 178 24.11 -4.97 -5.67
CA ALA A 178 25.03 -6.05 -5.31
C ALA A 178 26.44 -5.55 -4.94
N TYR A 179 26.87 -4.41 -5.50
CA TYR A 179 28.15 -3.77 -5.16
C TYR A 179 28.27 -3.39 -3.67
N THR A 180 27.15 -3.24 -2.97
CA THR A 180 27.12 -2.94 -1.52
C THR A 180 27.30 -4.18 -0.66
N ASN A 181 27.16 -5.39 -1.22
CA ASN A 181 27.16 -6.70 -0.58
C ASN A 181 26.07 -6.96 0.49
N VAL A 182 25.39 -5.94 1.01
CA VAL A 182 24.43 -6.08 2.12
C VAL A 182 23.05 -5.45 1.85
N MET A 183 22.86 -4.82 0.69
CA MET A 183 21.61 -4.12 0.34
C MET A 183 20.85 -4.77 -0.83
N SER A 184 21.17 -6.00 -1.21
CA SER A 184 20.51 -6.69 -2.34
C SER A 184 19.05 -7.04 -2.03
N PRO A 185 18.06 -6.37 -2.66
CA PRO A 185 16.66 -6.72 -2.47
C PRO A 185 16.27 -7.92 -3.33
N GLN A 186 15.35 -8.74 -2.84
CA GLN A 186 14.74 -9.79 -3.65
C GLN A 186 13.57 -9.16 -4.43
N GLN A 187 13.62 -9.17 -5.77
CA GLN A 187 12.65 -8.46 -6.63
C GLN A 187 11.66 -9.44 -7.30
N ILE A 188 11.70 -9.66 -8.61
CA ILE A 188 10.77 -10.56 -9.32
C ILE A 188 10.65 -11.97 -8.68
N PRO A 189 11.75 -12.61 -8.21
CA PRO A 189 11.66 -13.88 -7.51
C PRO A 189 10.81 -13.82 -6.24
N LEU A 190 10.86 -12.72 -5.48
CA LEU A 190 10.07 -12.55 -4.25
C LEU A 190 8.59 -12.39 -4.57
N VAL A 191 8.23 -11.66 -5.62
CA VAL A 191 6.84 -11.54 -6.09
C VAL A 191 6.31 -12.92 -6.46
N THR A 192 7.06 -13.66 -7.27
CA THR A 192 6.71 -15.02 -7.72
C THR A 192 6.51 -15.96 -6.53
N TRP A 193 7.47 -16.02 -5.62
CA TRP A 193 7.37 -16.86 -4.41
C TRP A 193 6.18 -16.45 -3.54
N SER A 194 5.95 -15.16 -3.34
CA SER A 194 4.83 -14.67 -2.51
C SER A 194 3.47 -15.06 -3.08
N LEU A 195 3.30 -15.04 -4.41
CA LEU A 195 2.07 -15.47 -5.07
C LEU A 195 1.86 -16.98 -4.93
N ILE A 196 2.91 -17.80 -5.09
CA ILE A 196 2.84 -19.26 -4.86
C ILE A 196 2.49 -19.56 -3.40
N GLN A 197 3.17 -18.91 -2.44
CA GLN A 197 2.88 -19.11 -1.03
C GLN A 197 1.46 -18.66 -0.65
N ALA A 198 0.96 -17.57 -1.23
CA ALA A 198 -0.41 -17.14 -1.05
C ALA A 198 -1.40 -18.19 -1.57
N ASP A 199 -1.11 -18.79 -2.72
CA ASP A 199 -1.90 -19.86 -3.34
C ASP A 199 -2.03 -21.09 -2.43
N GLU A 200 -0.91 -21.50 -1.83
CA GLU A 200 -0.79 -22.67 -0.94
C GLU A 200 -1.35 -22.42 0.46
N ALA A 201 -1.10 -21.23 1.03
CA ALA A 201 -1.45 -20.93 2.41
C ALA A 201 -2.94 -20.59 2.61
N MET A 202 -3.60 -20.01 1.59
CA MET A 202 -4.99 -19.55 1.70
C MET A 202 -5.90 -19.96 0.53
N PRO A 203 -5.88 -21.23 0.04
CA PRO A 203 -6.59 -21.65 -1.16
C PRO A 203 -8.11 -21.46 -1.05
N LYS A 204 -8.71 -21.75 0.12
CA LYS A 204 -10.15 -21.59 0.35
C LYS A 204 -10.59 -20.12 0.31
N LEU A 205 -9.75 -19.21 0.84
CA LEU A 205 -10.05 -17.78 0.80
C LEU A 205 -10.01 -17.27 -0.65
N LEU A 206 -8.97 -17.64 -1.40
CA LEU A 206 -8.84 -17.27 -2.81
C LEU A 206 -10.02 -17.78 -3.65
N GLN A 207 -10.44 -19.03 -3.43
CA GLN A 207 -11.64 -19.59 -4.05
C GLN A 207 -12.89 -18.80 -3.70
N SER A 208 -13.10 -18.47 -2.41
CA SER A 208 -14.26 -17.67 -1.98
C SER A 208 -14.32 -16.27 -2.57
N LEU A 209 -13.17 -15.74 -3.02
CA LEU A 209 -13.04 -14.43 -3.66
C LEU A 209 -13.03 -14.51 -5.19
N ASN A 210 -13.10 -15.71 -5.78
CA ASN A 210 -12.89 -15.96 -7.20
C ASN A 210 -11.54 -15.41 -7.72
N LEU A 211 -10.49 -15.49 -6.89
CA LEU A 211 -9.14 -15.00 -7.22
C LEU A 211 -8.11 -16.13 -7.38
N LYS A 212 -8.50 -17.39 -7.17
CA LYS A 212 -7.59 -18.54 -7.21
C LYS A 212 -6.85 -18.60 -8.55
N ASP A 213 -7.60 -18.62 -9.65
CA ASP A 213 -7.02 -18.70 -11.00
C ASP A 213 -6.16 -17.46 -11.31
N SER A 214 -6.56 -16.26 -10.85
CA SER A 214 -5.78 -15.05 -11.04
C SER A 214 -4.44 -15.06 -10.29
N VAL A 215 -4.42 -15.57 -9.06
CA VAL A 215 -3.16 -15.75 -8.31
C VAL A 215 -2.26 -16.77 -9.00
N GLN A 216 -2.82 -17.89 -9.44
CA GLN A 216 -2.06 -18.95 -10.11
C GLN A 216 -1.51 -18.48 -11.47
N GLU A 217 -2.30 -17.76 -12.27
CA GLU A 217 -1.86 -17.20 -13.54
C GLU A 217 -0.70 -16.22 -13.34
N GLU A 218 -0.81 -15.33 -12.35
CA GLU A 218 0.25 -14.35 -12.06
C GLU A 218 1.50 -15.01 -11.46
N ALA A 219 1.34 -16.06 -10.65
CA ALA A 219 2.45 -16.86 -10.14
C ALA A 219 3.20 -17.59 -11.26
N ILE A 220 2.47 -18.22 -12.19
CA ILE A 220 3.04 -18.92 -13.34
C ILE A 220 3.74 -17.92 -14.28
N TRP A 221 3.16 -16.73 -14.50
CA TRP A 221 3.81 -15.67 -15.27
C TRP A 221 5.20 -15.31 -14.71
N GLY A 222 5.31 -15.18 -13.39
CA GLY A 222 6.58 -14.98 -12.70
C GLY A 222 7.52 -16.17 -12.86
N ALA A 223 7.02 -17.40 -12.64
CA ALA A 223 7.80 -18.63 -12.74
C ALA A 223 8.38 -18.83 -14.16
N ASP A 224 7.61 -18.56 -15.20
CA ASP A 224 8.06 -18.59 -16.60
C ASP A 224 9.23 -17.64 -16.83
N TYR A 225 9.18 -16.43 -16.25
CA TYR A 225 10.30 -15.48 -16.32
C TYR A 225 11.54 -15.99 -15.57
N LEU A 226 11.37 -16.59 -14.38
CA LEU A 226 12.50 -17.20 -13.67
C LEU A 226 13.18 -18.28 -14.51
N MET A 227 12.40 -19.12 -15.19
CA MET A 227 12.93 -20.14 -16.09
C MET A 227 13.66 -19.56 -17.31
N ARG A 228 13.14 -18.48 -17.92
CA ARG A 228 13.87 -17.77 -18.99
C ARG A 228 15.14 -17.09 -18.49
N SER A 229 15.17 -16.71 -17.21
CA SER A 229 16.32 -16.07 -16.56
C SER A 229 17.42 -17.03 -16.15
N LEU A 230 17.14 -18.34 -16.13
CA LEU A 230 18.14 -19.37 -15.87
C LEU A 230 19.01 -19.59 -17.11
N SER A 231 20.30 -19.27 -16.98
CA SER A 231 21.28 -19.49 -18.03
C SER A 231 21.53 -20.99 -18.23
N LYS A 232 22.08 -21.35 -19.41
CA LYS A 232 22.53 -22.73 -19.69
C LYS A 232 23.74 -23.17 -18.85
N GLU A 233 24.34 -22.24 -18.11
CA GLU A 233 25.51 -22.46 -17.24
C GLU A 233 25.07 -22.45 -15.75
N ASP A 234 23.78 -22.66 -15.48
CA ASP A 234 23.19 -22.82 -14.14
C ASP A 234 23.32 -21.62 -13.21
N TYR A 235 23.28 -20.40 -13.77
CA TYR A 235 23.14 -19.16 -13.00
C TYR A 235 21.98 -18.31 -13.51
N PHE A 236 21.43 -17.43 -12.67
CA PHE A 236 20.38 -16.52 -13.10
C PHE A 236 20.94 -15.18 -13.57
N TYR A 237 20.39 -14.64 -14.66
CA TYR A 237 20.65 -13.25 -15.04
C TYR A 237 20.08 -12.30 -13.99
N MET A 238 20.92 -11.40 -13.47
CA MET A 238 20.52 -10.54 -12.35
C MET A 238 19.58 -9.41 -12.78
N THR A 239 19.78 -8.84 -13.97
CA THR A 239 19.10 -7.62 -14.39
C THR A 239 18.95 -7.55 -15.92
N VAL A 240 17.79 -7.10 -16.37
CA VAL A 240 17.56 -6.48 -17.68
C VAL A 240 17.41 -4.99 -17.42
N PHE A 241 18.36 -4.17 -17.89
CA PHE A 241 18.44 -2.74 -17.57
C PHE A 241 18.21 -1.90 -18.83
N SER A 242 17.25 -0.97 -18.77
CA SER A 242 16.90 -0.04 -19.87
C SER A 242 17.62 1.30 -19.79
#